data_AF-A0A8C9XVF0-F1
#
_entry.id   AF-A0A8C9XVF0-F1
#
_cell.length_a   1.000
_cell.length_b   1.000
_cell.length_c   1.000
_cell.angle_alpha   90.00
_cell.angle_beta   90.00
_cell.angle_gamma   90.00
#
_symmetry.space_group_name_H-M   'P 1'
#
loop_
_entity.id
_entity.type
_entity.pdbx_description
1 polymer ?
#
loop_
_entity_poly.entity_id
_entity_poly.type
_entity_poly.pdbx_seq_one_letter_code
_entity_poly.pdbx_strand_id
1 'polypeptide(L)'
;MVDGNKSGLQLIQANQRSQRCSKRRQHAQPLYLYTVNGSYEPSPYQLGYPHTRGILQSSLLHVLFYHSNCSCLCQSIYTSECYSLRFLSENMATDFSKNAEESPEPCKAEVKGSIPSWLQGTLLRNGPGIFSVGDTSYDHWFDGMAIMNSFAIKDGEVTHRSRYLRSDTYKSNMASNRIVVSEMGTMAYPDPSKNFIYKAITFLNHTVPDFTDNGASNFIKYGEDYYATSETNYIRKIDPVTLETQDKVDYLKYLPVNLATSHPHYDKEGNAYNFGTSIAEKGKTKYLLFKVPNVPALKNAEVICTVPCRSMLTPSYYHSFGMTDNYFIFIEQPLKLDILRMATAYMRGVNWASCLKFCPEENTVIHLIDRKTGKEVETKYYTGAMVVYHHVNAFEDDGHVIFDVIAYSDNSLYDMFYMSKLKEINNDLYSKPSYKRFVLPIQSDKGVAVGEDLVKLKYTTASAVKEKEGKLMCQAEVLWQGLELPRINYDVNGRRHRFVYGNSVEESALTKEIAKFDTETKEMVYWSEDNCMPSEPVFVPRPNGESEDDGVVLASVINANPGQSSFILILDGRTLKEVARAYVNAGLNKDMHGFFIPHGN
;
A
#
# COMPACT_ATOMS: atom_id res chain seq x y z
N MET A 1 62.70 5.55 -9.71
CA MET A 1 63.97 4.81 -9.77
C MET A 1 63.86 3.72 -8.71
N VAL A 2 63.50 2.46 -9.04
CA VAL A 2 64.31 1.43 -9.74
C VAL A 2 65.50 1.02 -8.84
N ASP A 3 65.74 -0.22 -8.37
CA ASP A 3 65.03 -1.54 -8.37
C ASP A 3 65.59 -2.39 -7.17
N GLY A 4 65.24 -3.64 -6.82
CA GLY A 4 64.33 -4.69 -7.35
C GLY A 4 64.59 -6.07 -6.67
N ASN A 5 63.85 -7.14 -7.03
CA ASN A 5 63.98 -8.58 -6.61
C ASN A 5 63.64 -8.97 -5.14
N LYS A 6 62.71 -9.94 -4.86
CA LYS A 6 62.74 -11.43 -4.97
C LYS A 6 63.70 -12.11 -3.95
N SER A 7 63.40 -13.23 -3.25
CA SER A 7 62.28 -14.21 -3.26
C SER A 7 62.41 -15.21 -2.09
N GLY A 8 61.35 -15.95 -1.68
CA GLY A 8 61.50 -17.17 -0.85
C GLY A 8 60.23 -17.74 -0.22
N LEU A 9 59.87 -19.00 -0.52
CA LEU A 9 58.82 -19.77 0.15
C LEU A 9 59.41 -20.64 1.28
N GLN A 10 58.62 -20.97 2.31
CA GLN A 10 58.52 -22.35 2.80
C GLN A 10 57.22 -22.63 3.58
N LEU A 11 56.65 -23.83 3.38
CA LEU A 11 55.48 -24.36 4.11
C LEU A 11 55.95 -25.16 5.34
N ILE A 12 55.12 -25.23 6.39
CA ILE A 12 55.05 -26.39 7.28
C ILE A 12 53.58 -26.77 7.53
N GLN A 13 53.25 -28.06 7.38
CA GLN A 13 51.98 -28.69 7.75
C GLN A 13 52.18 -29.62 8.96
N ALA A 14 51.21 -29.63 9.89
CA ALA A 14 50.81 -30.75 10.75
C ALA A 14 49.51 -30.31 11.47
N ASN A 15 48.33 -30.92 11.38
CA ASN A 15 47.84 -32.25 11.01
C ASN A 15 48.05 -33.35 12.06
N GLN A 16 47.06 -33.53 12.97
CA GLN A 16 46.66 -34.86 13.44
C GLN A 16 45.20 -34.93 13.93
N ARG A 17 44.47 -35.90 13.38
CA ARG A 17 43.23 -36.55 13.88
C ARG A 17 43.60 -37.41 15.13
N SER A 18 42.74 -37.97 15.99
CA SER A 18 41.27 -38.11 16.18
C SER A 18 41.05 -38.96 17.45
N GLN A 19 39.86 -38.97 18.07
CA GLN A 19 39.11 -40.22 18.41
C GLN A 19 37.72 -39.95 19.04
N ARG A 20 36.91 -41.02 19.18
CA ARG A 20 35.45 -41.00 19.45
C ARG A 20 35.06 -41.59 20.82
N CYS A 21 33.87 -41.20 21.28
CA CYS A 21 32.85 -42.00 22.00
C CYS A 21 32.99 -42.40 23.50
N SER A 22 32.06 -41.80 24.28
CA SER A 22 31.14 -42.45 25.25
C SER A 22 31.62 -42.95 26.62
N LYS A 23 31.01 -42.43 27.70
CA LYS A 23 29.94 -43.13 28.47
C LYS A 23 29.31 -42.25 29.59
N ARG A 24 28.17 -42.71 30.12
CA ARG A 24 27.28 -42.07 31.11
C ARG A 24 27.84 -42.14 32.55
N ARG A 25 27.52 -41.15 33.42
CA ARG A 25 26.48 -41.24 34.48
C ARG A 25 26.42 -40.02 35.44
N GLN A 26 25.18 -39.56 35.66
CA GLN A 26 24.54 -39.15 36.93
C GLN A 26 25.33 -38.37 38.01
N HIS A 27 24.85 -37.16 38.34
CA HIS A 27 24.14 -36.87 39.61
C HIS A 27 23.19 -35.68 39.41
N ALA A 28 22.22 -35.45 40.31
CA ALA A 28 21.01 -34.69 40.01
C ALA A 28 20.55 -33.71 41.11
N GLN A 29 19.99 -32.57 40.65
CA GLN A 29 18.85 -31.82 41.22
C GLN A 29 18.98 -31.17 42.63
N PRO A 30 18.08 -30.24 43.04
CA PRO A 30 16.77 -29.91 42.46
C PRO A 30 16.47 -28.44 42.10
N LEU A 31 15.43 -28.26 41.27
CA LEU A 31 14.63 -27.05 41.15
C LEU A 31 13.27 -27.30 41.83
N TYR A 32 12.69 -26.29 42.48
CA TYR A 32 11.37 -26.38 43.10
C TYR A 32 10.24 -26.13 42.10
N LEU A 33 9.17 -26.92 42.17
CA LEU A 33 7.89 -26.70 41.49
C LEU A 33 6.77 -27.25 42.39
N TYR A 34 5.71 -26.45 42.61
CA TYR A 34 4.54 -26.88 43.37
C TYR A 34 3.50 -27.56 42.45
N THR A 35 2.84 -28.59 42.98
CA THR A 35 1.68 -29.29 42.39
C THR A 35 0.38 -28.48 42.61
N VAL A 36 -0.75 -28.75 41.95
CA VAL A 36 -1.74 -29.84 42.16
C VAL A 36 -2.55 -29.99 40.84
N ASN A 37 -2.46 -31.11 40.11
CA ASN A 37 -3.25 -32.35 40.20
C ASN A 37 -4.74 -32.25 39.75
N GLY A 38 -5.12 -33.09 38.77
CA GLY A 38 -6.51 -33.21 38.27
C GLY A 38 -6.63 -34.08 37.01
N SER A 39 -6.41 -35.40 37.14
CA SER A 39 -6.41 -36.35 36.01
C SER A 39 -7.44 -37.47 36.20
N TYR A 40 -8.23 -37.78 35.17
CA TYR A 40 -8.90 -39.09 35.02
C TYR A 40 -9.03 -39.45 33.53
N GLU A 41 -8.79 -40.71 33.20
CA GLU A 41 -8.71 -41.31 31.85
C GLU A 41 -9.66 -42.54 31.75
N PRO A 42 -9.81 -43.30 30.64
CA PRO A 42 -11.16 -43.47 30.05
C PRO A 42 -11.64 -44.91 29.73
N SER A 43 -12.92 -45.02 29.29
CA SER A 43 -13.50 -46.11 28.46
C SER A 43 -13.73 -47.49 29.12
N PRO A 44 -14.45 -48.48 28.50
CA PRO A 44 -15.30 -48.47 27.29
C PRO A 44 -16.71 -49.13 27.47
N TYR A 45 -17.60 -49.07 26.45
CA TYR A 45 -18.18 -50.25 25.74
C TYR A 45 -19.25 -49.91 24.67
N GLN A 46 -19.41 -50.85 23.73
CA GLN A 46 -20.27 -50.91 22.53
C GLN A 46 -21.80 -50.89 22.83
N LEU A 47 -22.80 -50.90 21.91
CA LEU A 47 -22.92 -51.33 20.49
C LEU A 47 -24.30 -50.84 19.92
N GLY A 48 -24.49 -50.72 18.59
CA GLY A 48 -25.82 -50.91 17.96
C GLY A 48 -26.44 -49.80 17.07
N TYR A 49 -26.41 -49.99 15.76
CA TYR A 49 -27.41 -49.54 14.76
C TYR A 49 -28.60 -50.56 14.72
N PRO A 50 -29.73 -50.41 13.95
CA PRO A 50 -29.98 -49.52 12.79
C PRO A 50 -31.41 -48.90 12.62
N HIS A 51 -31.61 -48.14 11.52
CA HIS A 51 -32.84 -47.87 10.72
C HIS A 51 -34.18 -47.47 11.43
N THR A 52 -35.10 -46.66 10.89
CA THR A 52 -35.65 -46.67 9.51
C THR A 52 -36.41 -45.36 9.16
N ARG A 53 -36.85 -45.25 7.89
CA ARG A 53 -37.53 -44.12 7.21
C ARG A 53 -38.93 -43.73 7.75
N GLY A 54 -39.30 -42.47 7.46
CA GLY A 54 -40.66 -42.03 7.09
C GLY A 54 -41.52 -41.42 8.21
N ILE A 55 -42.58 -40.64 7.92
CA ILE A 55 -42.98 -39.98 6.67
C ILE A 55 -44.05 -38.90 7.02
N LEU A 56 -44.10 -37.80 6.26
CA LEU A 56 -45.23 -36.84 6.04
C LEU A 56 -46.22 -36.47 7.17
N GLN A 57 -46.44 -35.14 7.32
CA GLN A 57 -47.76 -34.45 7.45
C GLN A 57 -48.68 -34.80 8.65
N SER A 58 -49.55 -33.91 9.16
CA SER A 58 -49.84 -32.51 8.84
C SER A 58 -50.60 -31.84 10.00
N SER A 59 -50.54 -30.50 10.03
CA SER A 59 -51.61 -29.56 10.40
C SER A 59 -53.05 -30.12 10.44
N LEU A 60 -54.01 -29.58 11.22
CA LEU A 60 -54.11 -28.33 11.97
C LEU A 60 -55.27 -28.48 12.98
N LEU A 61 -55.31 -27.76 14.11
CA LEU A 61 -56.60 -27.32 14.67
C LEU A 61 -56.47 -26.04 15.51
N HIS A 62 -57.28 -25.03 15.16
CA HIS A 62 -57.49 -23.80 15.93
C HIS A 62 -58.50 -24.04 17.06
N VAL A 63 -58.26 -23.49 18.24
CA VAL A 63 -59.32 -23.05 19.17
C VAL A 63 -58.91 -21.72 19.82
N LEU A 64 -59.76 -20.71 19.66
CA LEU A 64 -59.72 -19.42 20.37
C LEU A 64 -60.39 -19.57 21.75
N PHE A 65 -60.03 -18.76 22.75
CA PHE A 65 -60.97 -17.85 23.45
C PHE A 65 -60.28 -17.06 24.60
N TYR A 66 -60.27 -15.72 24.44
CA TYR A 66 -60.52 -14.64 25.41
C TYR A 66 -59.98 -14.57 26.86
N HIS A 67 -59.50 -13.36 27.16
CA HIS A 67 -59.64 -12.55 28.40
C HIS A 67 -58.72 -12.72 29.64
N SER A 68 -57.79 -11.76 29.72
CA SER A 68 -57.72 -10.72 30.78
C SER A 68 -56.71 -10.85 31.95
N ASN A 69 -55.87 -9.81 32.03
CA ASN A 69 -55.23 -9.22 33.22
C ASN A 69 -54.38 -10.12 34.14
N CYS A 70 -53.04 -10.06 34.02
CA CYS A 70 -52.21 -9.22 34.89
C CYS A 70 -50.69 -9.33 34.59
N SER A 71 -50.01 -8.21 34.80
CA SER A 71 -48.55 -7.97 34.81
C SER A 71 -47.65 -9.11 35.30
N CYS A 72 -46.65 -9.52 34.50
CA CYS A 72 -45.23 -9.19 34.71
C CYS A 72 -44.28 -9.86 33.68
N LEU A 73 -43.01 -9.43 33.69
CA LEU A 73 -41.94 -9.81 32.78
C LEU A 73 -41.74 -11.33 32.65
N CYS A 74 -41.67 -11.84 31.39
CA CYS A 74 -40.57 -12.67 30.84
C CYS A 74 -41.04 -13.47 29.60
N GLN A 75 -40.83 -12.94 28.39
CA GLN A 75 -40.53 -13.68 27.14
C GLN A 75 -40.45 -12.72 25.94
N SER A 76 -39.24 -12.25 25.61
CA SER A 76 -38.92 -11.62 24.33
C SER A 76 -37.46 -11.88 23.95
N ILE A 77 -37.11 -13.16 23.93
CA ILE A 77 -35.94 -13.73 23.28
C ILE A 77 -36.49 -14.95 22.54
N TYR A 78 -36.17 -15.13 21.26
CA TYR A 78 -36.76 -16.06 20.25
C TYR A 78 -37.66 -15.47 19.15
N THR A 79 -37.41 -14.23 18.69
CA THR A 79 -37.85 -13.78 17.34
C THR A 79 -36.80 -12.95 16.57
N SER A 80 -35.72 -12.50 17.19
CA SER A 80 -34.67 -11.69 16.55
C SER A 80 -33.69 -12.49 15.67
N GLU A 81 -33.33 -13.71 16.06
CA GLU A 81 -32.29 -14.50 15.37
C GLU A 81 -32.68 -14.96 13.96
N CYS A 82 -33.97 -15.22 13.70
CA CYS A 82 -34.45 -15.62 12.36
C CYS A 82 -34.53 -14.47 11.35
N TYR A 83 -34.53 -13.20 11.78
CA TYR A 83 -34.42 -12.06 10.87
C TYR A 83 -32.96 -11.72 10.56
N SER A 84 -32.05 -11.90 11.52
CA SER A 84 -30.60 -11.71 11.32
C SER A 84 -30.02 -12.61 10.22
N LEU A 85 -30.51 -13.86 10.11
CA LEU A 85 -29.98 -14.85 9.17
C LEU A 85 -30.56 -14.79 7.74
N ARG A 86 -31.55 -13.92 7.46
CA ARG A 86 -32.07 -13.69 6.10
C ARG A 86 -31.68 -12.35 5.47
N PHE A 87 -31.13 -11.42 6.26
CA PHE A 87 -30.58 -10.16 5.73
C PHE A 87 -29.11 -10.27 5.28
N LEU A 88 -28.50 -11.45 5.38
CA LEU A 88 -27.09 -11.69 5.00
C LEU A 88 -26.90 -12.39 3.64
N SER A 89 -27.97 -12.63 2.86
CA SER A 89 -27.90 -13.43 1.62
C SER A 89 -28.09 -12.68 0.30
N GLU A 90 -28.35 -11.36 0.31
CA GLU A 90 -28.50 -10.55 -0.93
C GLU A 90 -27.74 -9.22 -0.92
N ASN A 91 -26.66 -9.11 -0.12
CA ASN A 91 -25.63 -8.13 -0.44
C ASN A 91 -24.94 -8.60 -1.73
N MET A 92 -25.25 -7.95 -2.86
CA MET A 92 -24.45 -8.06 -4.09
C MET A 92 -23.07 -7.44 -3.84
N ALA A 93 -22.18 -8.22 -3.23
CA ALA A 93 -20.77 -7.86 -3.14
C ALA A 93 -20.26 -7.58 -4.56
N THR A 94 -19.71 -6.38 -4.76
CA THR A 94 -19.17 -6.00 -6.07
C THR A 94 -18.03 -6.94 -6.42
N ASP A 95 -18.12 -7.60 -7.56
CA ASP A 95 -17.12 -8.58 -7.97
C ASP A 95 -15.84 -7.89 -8.45
N PHE A 96 -14.91 -7.66 -7.52
CA PHE A 96 -13.58 -7.10 -7.80
C PHE A 96 -12.69 -8.03 -8.64
N SER A 97 -13.14 -9.25 -8.98
CA SER A 97 -12.47 -10.14 -9.94
C SER A 97 -13.04 -10.06 -11.36
N LYS A 98 -14.05 -9.22 -11.60
CA LYS A 98 -14.61 -8.99 -12.94
C LYS A 98 -13.67 -8.11 -13.77
N ASN A 99 -13.35 -8.55 -14.99
CA ASN A 99 -12.66 -7.73 -15.99
C ASN A 99 -13.50 -6.48 -16.34
N ALA A 100 -12.88 -5.31 -16.26
CA ALA A 100 -13.41 -4.04 -16.75
C ALA A 100 -13.39 -3.99 -18.28
N GLU A 101 -14.37 -3.30 -18.86
CA GLU A 101 -14.41 -2.97 -20.29
C GLU A 101 -13.91 -1.53 -20.47
N GLU A 102 -13.00 -1.30 -21.42
CA GLU A 102 -12.53 0.06 -21.72
C GLU A 102 -13.54 0.84 -22.58
N SER A 103 -13.54 2.16 -22.46
CA SER A 103 -14.32 3.11 -23.26
C SER A 103 -13.37 4.13 -23.91
N PRO A 104 -12.74 3.78 -25.05
CA PRO A 104 -11.67 4.59 -25.67
C PRO A 104 -12.16 5.91 -26.27
N GLU A 105 -13.45 5.97 -26.63
CA GLU A 105 -14.12 7.17 -27.11
C GLU A 105 -14.69 7.99 -25.94
N PRO A 106 -14.67 9.34 -26.01
CA PRO A 106 -15.12 10.17 -24.90
C PRO A 106 -16.64 10.09 -24.71
N CYS A 107 -17.08 9.66 -23.53
CA CYS A 107 -18.48 9.57 -23.13
C CYS A 107 -18.85 10.75 -22.23
N LYS A 108 -19.83 11.57 -22.64
CA LYS A 108 -20.35 12.65 -21.79
C LYS A 108 -21.09 12.08 -20.58
N ALA A 109 -20.79 12.59 -19.39
CA ALA A 109 -21.43 12.21 -18.14
C ALA A 109 -22.65 13.09 -17.85
N GLU A 110 -23.66 12.53 -17.16
CA GLU A 110 -24.85 13.28 -16.70
C GLU A 110 -24.51 14.01 -15.39
N VAL A 111 -24.37 15.33 -15.45
CA VAL A 111 -24.04 16.17 -14.28
C VAL A 111 -25.31 16.53 -13.50
N LYS A 112 -25.28 16.34 -12.18
CA LYS A 112 -26.26 16.86 -11.21
C LYS A 112 -25.54 17.74 -10.18
N GLY A 113 -26.21 18.78 -9.70
CA GLY A 113 -25.60 19.83 -8.87
C GLY A 113 -25.01 20.95 -9.74
N SER A 114 -23.96 21.62 -9.26
CA SER A 114 -23.30 22.71 -10.01
C SER A 114 -21.80 22.70 -9.81
N ILE A 115 -21.07 22.23 -10.83
CA ILE A 115 -19.61 22.19 -10.81
C ILE A 115 -19.06 23.63 -10.78
N PRO A 116 -18.11 23.96 -9.88
CA PRO A 116 -17.52 25.30 -9.83
C PRO A 116 -16.82 25.66 -11.13
N SER A 117 -17.08 26.87 -11.67
CA SER A 117 -16.56 27.31 -12.98
C SER A 117 -15.02 27.40 -13.06
N TRP A 118 -14.34 27.48 -11.92
CA TRP A 118 -12.89 27.46 -11.82
C TRP A 118 -12.28 26.05 -11.89
N LEU A 119 -13.09 24.99 -11.73
CA LEU A 119 -12.62 23.61 -11.80
C LEU A 119 -12.49 23.18 -13.27
N GLN A 120 -11.32 23.45 -13.83
CA GLN A 120 -10.98 23.20 -15.24
C GLN A 120 -9.75 22.29 -15.27
N GLY A 121 -9.89 21.07 -15.80
CA GLY A 121 -8.80 20.08 -15.72
C GLY A 121 -9.22 18.65 -16.05
N THR A 122 -8.31 17.71 -15.85
CA THR A 122 -8.56 16.28 -16.04
C THR A 122 -8.14 15.52 -14.79
N LEU A 123 -9.08 14.82 -14.15
CA LEU A 123 -8.75 13.81 -13.14
C LEU A 123 -8.37 12.51 -13.86
N LEU A 124 -7.12 12.08 -13.70
CA LEU A 124 -6.66 10.75 -14.08
C LEU A 124 -6.75 9.81 -12.88
N ARG A 125 -7.23 8.58 -13.08
CA ARG A 125 -7.19 7.50 -12.07
C ARG A 125 -6.69 6.20 -12.68
N ASN A 126 -5.85 5.47 -11.95
CA ASN A 126 -5.19 4.24 -12.41
C ASN A 126 -5.47 3.10 -11.44
N GLY A 127 -5.61 1.88 -11.95
CA GLY A 127 -5.88 0.71 -11.12
C GLY A 127 -5.90 -0.59 -11.91
N PRO A 128 -5.88 -1.74 -11.22
CA PRO A 128 -6.05 -3.04 -11.84
C PRO A 128 -7.48 -3.18 -12.40
N GLY A 129 -7.58 -3.59 -13.66
CA GLY A 129 -8.87 -3.72 -14.37
C GLY A 129 -9.08 -5.05 -15.08
N ILE A 130 -8.05 -5.86 -15.29
CA ILE A 130 -8.18 -7.18 -15.93
C ILE A 130 -7.56 -8.24 -15.01
N PHE A 131 -8.44 -9.09 -14.46
CA PHE A 131 -8.11 -10.11 -13.47
C PHE A 131 -8.05 -11.52 -14.06
N SER A 132 -8.54 -11.72 -15.29
CA SER A 132 -8.46 -13.01 -16.01
C SER A 132 -8.17 -12.85 -17.50
N VAL A 133 -7.44 -13.81 -18.07
CA VAL A 133 -7.10 -13.91 -19.49
C VAL A 133 -7.19 -15.38 -19.90
N GLY A 134 -8.06 -15.71 -20.84
CA GLY A 134 -8.42 -17.09 -21.18
C GLY A 134 -8.84 -17.88 -19.93
N ASP A 135 -8.28 -19.08 -19.77
CA ASP A 135 -8.56 -19.95 -18.61
C ASP A 135 -7.68 -19.64 -17.37
N THR A 136 -6.91 -18.54 -17.40
CA THR A 136 -6.02 -18.15 -16.30
C THR A 136 -6.51 -16.87 -15.60
N SER A 137 -6.33 -16.81 -14.28
CA SER A 137 -6.70 -15.66 -13.44
C SER A 137 -5.55 -15.25 -12.55
N TYR A 138 -5.55 -13.98 -12.14
CA TYR A 138 -4.64 -13.44 -11.13
C TYR A 138 -5.09 -13.84 -9.72
N ASP A 139 -4.14 -14.17 -8.86
CA ASP A 139 -4.39 -14.56 -7.46
C ASP A 139 -4.62 -13.34 -6.55
N HIS A 140 -4.11 -12.16 -6.94
CA HIS A 140 -4.04 -10.97 -6.11
C HIS A 140 -4.57 -9.71 -6.82
N TRP A 141 -5.24 -8.81 -6.11
CA TRP A 141 -5.86 -7.63 -6.71
C TRP A 141 -4.87 -6.68 -7.38
N PHE A 142 -3.74 -6.39 -6.74
CA PHE A 142 -2.69 -5.54 -7.31
C PHE A 142 -2.05 -6.08 -8.60
N ASP A 143 -2.22 -7.37 -8.93
CA ASP A 143 -1.63 -7.97 -10.13
C ASP A 143 -2.47 -7.74 -11.39
N GLY A 144 -3.73 -7.32 -11.27
CA GLY A 144 -4.62 -7.12 -12.41
C GLY A 144 -4.03 -6.11 -13.40
N MET A 145 -4.17 -6.37 -14.71
CA MET A 145 -3.56 -5.48 -15.71
C MET A 145 -4.25 -4.12 -15.70
N ALA A 146 -3.46 -3.05 -15.80
CA ALA A 146 -3.90 -1.69 -15.59
C ALA A 146 -4.99 -1.23 -16.57
N ILE A 147 -6.04 -0.61 -16.02
CA ILE A 147 -6.98 0.24 -16.76
C ILE A 147 -6.88 1.67 -16.24
N MET A 148 -6.73 2.60 -17.18
CA MET A 148 -6.63 4.02 -16.93
C MET A 148 -8.00 4.65 -17.17
N ASN A 149 -8.40 5.56 -16.29
CA ASN A 149 -9.61 6.36 -16.40
C ASN A 149 -9.24 7.85 -16.43
N SER A 150 -9.96 8.63 -17.25
CA SER A 150 -9.86 10.08 -17.32
C SER A 150 -11.25 10.70 -17.19
N PHE A 151 -11.33 11.77 -16.41
CA PHE A 151 -12.54 12.57 -16.25
C PHE A 151 -12.17 14.03 -16.54
N ALA A 152 -12.36 14.44 -17.79
CA ALA A 152 -12.10 15.79 -18.24
C ALA A 152 -13.27 16.68 -17.82
N ILE A 153 -12.99 17.67 -16.98
CA ILE A 153 -13.93 18.66 -16.46
C ILE A 153 -13.68 19.98 -17.20
N LYS A 154 -14.70 20.46 -17.89
CA LYS A 154 -14.64 21.74 -18.61
C LYS A 154 -16.01 22.43 -18.64
N ASP A 155 -16.03 23.71 -18.28
CA ASP A 155 -17.20 24.60 -18.41
C ASP A 155 -18.50 24.04 -17.78
N GLY A 156 -18.35 23.31 -16.67
CA GLY A 156 -19.46 22.66 -15.96
C GLY A 156 -19.86 21.28 -16.49
N GLU A 157 -19.24 20.81 -17.58
CA GLU A 157 -19.44 19.48 -18.14
C GLU A 157 -18.33 18.50 -17.73
N VAL A 158 -18.64 17.21 -17.72
CA VAL A 158 -17.67 16.13 -17.47
C VAL A 158 -17.72 15.13 -18.62
N THR A 159 -16.56 14.73 -19.12
CA THR A 159 -16.40 13.68 -20.13
C THR A 159 -15.49 12.58 -19.58
N HIS A 160 -15.96 11.34 -19.59
CA HIS A 160 -15.21 10.15 -19.20
C HIS A 160 -14.57 9.48 -20.43
N ARG A 161 -13.43 8.86 -20.23
CA ARG A 161 -12.79 7.91 -21.15
C ARG A 161 -11.98 6.91 -20.32
N SER A 162 -11.89 5.67 -20.77
CA SER A 162 -10.97 4.68 -20.21
C SER A 162 -10.22 3.88 -21.29
N ARG A 163 -8.98 3.48 -21.00
CA ARG A 163 -8.16 2.60 -21.85
C ARG A 163 -7.29 1.68 -21.00
N TYR A 164 -7.13 0.41 -21.40
CA TYR A 164 -6.13 -0.45 -20.81
C TYR A 164 -4.72 0.03 -21.17
N LEU A 165 -3.79 -0.03 -20.22
CA LEU A 165 -2.38 0.23 -20.48
C LEU A 165 -1.83 -0.84 -21.42
N ARG A 166 -1.47 -0.46 -22.65
CA ARG A 166 -0.94 -1.38 -23.67
C ARG A 166 0.56 -1.66 -23.45
N SER A 167 0.88 -2.10 -22.23
CA SER A 167 2.20 -2.53 -21.79
C SER A 167 2.68 -3.79 -22.51
N ASP A 168 3.95 -4.19 -22.32
CA ASP A 168 4.46 -5.43 -22.90
C ASP A 168 3.82 -6.63 -22.19
N THR A 169 3.57 -6.54 -20.88
CA THR A 169 2.75 -7.50 -20.11
C THR A 169 1.37 -7.68 -20.74
N TYR A 170 0.62 -6.59 -20.96
CA TYR A 170 -0.72 -6.65 -21.56
C TYR A 170 -0.68 -7.34 -22.94
N LYS A 171 0.23 -6.90 -23.82
CA LYS A 171 0.38 -7.44 -25.17
C LYS A 171 0.72 -8.93 -25.14
N SER A 172 1.62 -9.34 -24.25
CA SER A 172 2.07 -10.73 -24.12
C SER A 172 0.98 -11.66 -23.60
N ASN A 173 0.23 -11.21 -22.59
CA ASN A 173 -0.86 -11.98 -22.02
C ASN A 173 -2.02 -12.14 -23.02
N MET A 174 -2.44 -11.05 -23.65
CA MET A 174 -3.51 -11.07 -24.66
C MET A 174 -3.14 -11.90 -25.90
N ALA A 175 -1.92 -11.75 -26.43
CA ALA A 175 -1.46 -12.54 -27.58
C ALA A 175 -1.30 -14.04 -27.26
N SER A 176 -1.14 -14.41 -25.99
CA SER A 176 -1.04 -15.80 -25.54
C SER A 176 -2.38 -16.39 -25.10
N ASN A 177 -3.45 -15.59 -25.03
CA ASN A 177 -4.74 -15.91 -24.40
C ASN A 177 -4.60 -16.54 -22.99
N ARG A 178 -3.58 -16.10 -22.23
CA ARG A 178 -3.31 -16.52 -20.84
C ARG A 178 -2.24 -15.62 -20.21
N ILE A 179 -2.14 -15.63 -18.89
CA ILE A 179 -1.10 -14.93 -18.13
C ILE A 179 0.27 -15.61 -18.40
N VAL A 180 1.23 -14.85 -18.93
CA VAL A 180 2.60 -15.30 -19.28
C VAL A 180 3.73 -14.48 -18.64
N VAL A 181 3.40 -13.32 -18.07
CA VAL A 181 4.30 -12.50 -17.23
C VAL A 181 3.87 -12.63 -15.77
N SER A 182 4.84 -12.84 -14.87
CA SER A 182 4.57 -12.90 -13.43
C SER A 182 4.40 -11.51 -12.85
N GLU A 183 3.48 -11.38 -11.91
CA GLU A 183 3.24 -10.19 -11.10
C GLU A 183 3.65 -10.46 -9.64
N MET A 184 3.32 -9.56 -8.70
CA MET A 184 3.75 -9.70 -7.31
C MET A 184 3.09 -10.93 -6.64
N GLY A 185 1.77 -11.03 -6.70
CA GLY A 185 1.00 -12.14 -6.12
C GLY A 185 0.87 -13.37 -7.02
N THR A 186 1.05 -13.24 -8.34
CA THR A 186 0.70 -14.28 -9.32
C THR A 186 1.91 -14.73 -10.13
N MET A 187 2.19 -16.04 -10.09
CA MET A 187 3.22 -16.66 -10.92
C MET A 187 2.68 -17.06 -12.29
N ALA A 188 3.25 -16.51 -13.36
CA ALA A 188 3.02 -17.01 -14.69
C ALA A 188 3.79 -18.31 -14.95
N TYR A 189 3.08 -19.36 -15.35
CA TYR A 189 3.71 -20.58 -15.84
C TYR A 189 4.27 -20.35 -17.27
N PRO A 190 5.58 -20.60 -17.49
CA PRO A 190 6.19 -20.45 -18.81
C PRO A 190 5.46 -21.27 -19.88
N ASP A 191 5.47 -20.77 -21.11
CA ASP A 191 5.07 -21.57 -22.27
C ASP A 191 5.96 -22.83 -22.38
N PRO A 192 5.40 -24.05 -22.33
CA PRO A 192 6.19 -25.28 -22.49
C PRO A 192 6.98 -25.32 -23.80
N SER A 193 6.51 -24.60 -24.83
CA SER A 193 7.16 -24.51 -26.14
C SER A 193 8.22 -23.41 -26.25
N LYS A 194 8.29 -22.44 -25.31
CA LYS A 194 9.23 -21.31 -25.36
C LYS A 194 10.21 -21.31 -24.18
N ASN A 195 11.29 -22.05 -24.40
CA ASN A 195 12.63 -21.77 -23.88
C ASN A 195 12.85 -21.78 -22.36
N PHE A 196 12.96 -22.99 -21.80
CA PHE A 196 13.72 -23.24 -20.55
C PHE A 196 15.17 -22.70 -20.65
N ILE A 197 15.80 -22.83 -21.83
CA ILE A 197 17.21 -22.46 -22.08
C ILE A 197 17.40 -20.93 -22.06
N TYR A 198 16.55 -20.15 -22.74
CA TYR A 198 16.70 -18.69 -22.82
C TYR A 198 16.48 -18.02 -21.46
N LYS A 199 15.48 -18.49 -20.70
CA LYS A 199 15.29 -18.05 -19.30
C LYS A 199 16.48 -18.46 -18.44
N ALA A 200 17.00 -19.70 -18.53
CA ALA A 200 18.19 -20.12 -17.78
C ALA A 200 19.44 -19.26 -18.09
N ILE A 201 19.65 -18.85 -19.34
CA ILE A 201 20.75 -17.94 -19.72
C ILE A 201 20.53 -16.54 -19.13
N THR A 202 19.29 -16.05 -19.08
CA THR A 202 18.96 -14.77 -18.43
C THR A 202 19.20 -14.85 -16.92
N PHE A 203 18.78 -15.94 -16.26
CA PHE A 203 19.02 -16.20 -14.82
C PHE A 203 20.51 -16.40 -14.46
N LEU A 204 21.32 -16.93 -15.38
CA LEU A 204 22.76 -17.07 -15.17
C LEU A 204 23.53 -15.75 -15.35
N ASN A 205 23.01 -14.84 -16.16
CA ASN A 205 23.65 -13.55 -16.46
C ASN A 205 23.15 -12.37 -15.61
N HIS A 206 21.95 -12.46 -15.01
CA HIS A 206 21.35 -11.39 -14.22
C HIS A 206 20.91 -11.88 -12.84
N THR A 207 21.38 -11.19 -11.78
CA THR A 207 21.04 -11.48 -10.38
C THR A 207 19.60 -11.09 -10.00
N VAL A 208 18.91 -10.37 -10.89
CA VAL A 208 17.57 -9.81 -10.72
C VAL A 208 16.72 -10.25 -11.92
N PRO A 209 15.49 -10.74 -11.73
CA PRO A 209 14.60 -11.07 -12.85
C PRO A 209 14.21 -9.82 -13.64
N ASP A 210 13.82 -10.00 -14.91
CA ASP A 210 13.15 -8.94 -15.68
C ASP A 210 11.75 -8.71 -15.11
N PHE A 211 11.45 -7.48 -14.71
CA PHE A 211 10.22 -7.15 -13.99
C PHE A 211 9.05 -6.86 -14.95
N THR A 212 7.82 -6.94 -14.43
CA THR A 212 6.62 -6.51 -15.17
C THR A 212 6.65 -5.00 -15.46
N ASP A 213 6.03 -4.61 -16.57
CA ASP A 213 5.72 -3.21 -16.90
C ASP A 213 4.21 -2.91 -16.80
N ASN A 214 3.48 -3.71 -16.01
CA ASN A 214 2.12 -3.43 -15.57
C ASN A 214 2.11 -2.25 -14.58
N GLY A 215 2.02 -1.03 -15.12
CA GLY A 215 1.91 0.19 -14.33
C GLY A 215 0.49 0.43 -13.81
N ALA A 216 0.01 -0.41 -12.89
CA ALA A 216 -1.37 -0.39 -12.38
C ALA A 216 -1.59 0.43 -11.09
N SER A 217 -0.55 1.08 -10.55
CA SER A 217 -0.63 1.72 -9.23
C SER A 217 -0.99 3.21 -9.33
N ASN A 218 -0.21 4.01 -10.06
CA ASN A 218 -0.34 5.47 -10.04
C ASN A 218 0.01 6.11 -11.40
N PHE A 219 -0.17 7.43 -11.50
CA PHE A 219 0.45 8.30 -12.49
C PHE A 219 1.52 9.20 -11.85
N ILE A 220 2.63 9.39 -12.54
CA ILE A 220 3.72 10.30 -12.14
C ILE A 220 4.05 11.28 -13.29
N LYS A 221 4.55 12.46 -12.95
CA LYS A 221 4.95 13.51 -13.90
C LYS A 221 6.48 13.69 -13.89
N TYR A 222 7.14 13.68 -15.05
CA TYR A 222 8.56 14.07 -15.17
C TYR A 222 8.73 15.04 -16.34
N GLY A 223 9.10 16.29 -16.04
CA GLY A 223 8.93 17.38 -16.99
C GLY A 223 7.46 17.51 -17.37
N GLU A 224 7.13 17.72 -18.64
CA GLU A 224 5.73 17.75 -19.12
C GLU A 224 5.16 16.36 -19.46
N ASP A 225 5.93 15.29 -19.29
CA ASP A 225 5.50 13.93 -19.61
C ASP A 225 4.83 13.23 -18.41
N TYR A 226 3.75 12.50 -18.68
CA TYR A 226 3.02 11.70 -17.72
C TYR A 226 3.28 10.21 -17.94
N TYR A 227 3.41 9.45 -16.85
CA TYR A 227 3.73 8.02 -16.88
C TYR A 227 2.82 7.22 -15.95
N ALA A 228 2.25 6.13 -16.45
CA ALA A 228 1.68 5.07 -15.61
C ALA A 228 2.82 4.26 -14.97
N THR A 229 2.71 3.99 -13.67
CA THR A 229 3.76 3.32 -12.88
C THR A 229 3.17 2.28 -11.92
N SER A 230 4.00 1.29 -11.60
CA SER A 230 3.90 0.48 -10.38
C SER A 230 5.20 0.68 -9.59
N GLU A 231 5.79 -0.37 -9.02
CA GLU A 231 6.98 -0.27 -8.16
C GLU A 231 8.26 -0.89 -8.76
N THR A 232 8.28 -1.14 -10.08
CA THR A 232 9.40 -1.74 -10.80
C THR A 232 10.32 -0.69 -11.44
N ASN A 233 11.38 -1.13 -12.12
CA ASN A 233 12.22 -0.24 -12.93
C ASN A 233 11.52 0.29 -14.20
N TYR A 234 10.33 -0.20 -14.55
CA TYR A 234 9.63 0.16 -15.78
C TYR A 234 8.45 1.11 -15.53
N ILE A 235 8.43 2.22 -16.26
CA ILE A 235 7.29 3.15 -16.32
C ILE A 235 6.84 3.31 -17.78
N ARG A 236 5.55 3.57 -17.98
CA ARG A 236 4.94 3.69 -19.31
C ARG A 236 4.47 5.11 -19.55
N LYS A 237 5.07 5.79 -20.53
CA LYS A 237 4.60 7.12 -20.94
C LYS A 237 3.18 7.01 -21.47
N ILE A 238 2.33 7.97 -21.14
CA ILE A 238 0.94 8.05 -21.60
C ILE A 238 0.60 9.45 -22.10
N ASP A 239 -0.35 9.53 -23.02
CA ASP A 239 -1.05 10.77 -23.34
C ASP A 239 -2.15 11.00 -22.27
N PRO A 240 -2.12 12.11 -21.49
CA PRO A 240 -3.09 12.37 -20.44
C PRO A 240 -4.50 12.73 -20.96
N VAL A 241 -4.65 13.05 -22.25
CA VAL A 241 -5.94 13.40 -22.87
C VAL A 241 -6.55 12.18 -23.58
N THR A 242 -5.74 11.41 -24.31
CA THR A 242 -6.23 10.24 -25.08
C THR A 242 -6.10 8.91 -24.34
N LEU A 243 -5.35 8.86 -23.24
CA LEU A 243 -4.94 7.65 -22.53
C LEU A 243 -4.18 6.65 -23.42
N GLU A 244 -3.57 7.12 -24.51
CA GLU A 244 -2.75 6.28 -25.37
C GLU A 244 -1.43 5.93 -24.69
N THR A 245 -1.11 4.63 -24.70
CA THR A 245 0.14 4.11 -24.15
C THR A 245 1.26 4.33 -25.16
N GLN A 246 2.31 5.01 -24.72
CA GLN A 246 3.49 5.36 -25.50
C GLN A 246 4.70 4.54 -25.01
N ASP A 247 5.88 5.17 -24.98
CA ASP A 247 7.17 4.53 -24.75
C ASP A 247 7.28 3.77 -23.42
N LYS A 248 8.01 2.65 -23.45
CA LYS A 248 8.55 1.99 -22.25
C LYS A 248 9.82 2.71 -21.83
N VAL A 249 9.79 3.30 -20.64
CA VAL A 249 10.97 3.84 -19.98
C VAL A 249 11.48 2.83 -18.96
N ASP A 250 12.79 2.72 -18.88
CA ASP A 250 13.51 1.86 -17.97
C ASP A 250 14.47 2.74 -17.17
N TYR A 251 14.29 2.79 -15.84
CA TYR A 251 15.15 3.57 -14.97
C TYR A 251 16.62 3.15 -15.09
N LEU A 252 16.93 1.88 -15.37
CA LEU A 252 18.31 1.36 -15.49
C LEU A 252 19.13 2.02 -16.62
N LYS A 253 18.47 2.71 -17.56
CA LYS A 253 19.13 3.50 -18.61
C LYS A 253 19.65 4.87 -18.12
N TYR A 254 19.21 5.32 -16.94
CA TYR A 254 19.50 6.63 -16.37
C TYR A 254 20.10 6.55 -14.96
N LEU A 255 19.62 5.62 -14.13
CA LEU A 255 19.94 5.45 -12.72
C LEU A 255 20.08 3.95 -12.37
N PRO A 256 20.95 3.53 -11.45
CA PRO A 256 21.09 2.13 -11.05
C PRO A 256 19.97 1.69 -10.07
N VAL A 257 18.71 1.79 -10.51
CA VAL A 257 17.49 1.56 -9.73
C VAL A 257 16.70 0.37 -10.32
N ASN A 258 16.47 -0.66 -9.51
CA ASN A 258 15.73 -1.87 -9.90
C ASN A 258 14.24 -1.84 -9.52
N LEU A 259 13.92 -1.14 -8.43
CA LEU A 259 12.57 -0.91 -7.91
C LEU A 259 12.48 0.58 -7.54
N ALA A 260 11.41 1.28 -7.86
CA ALA A 260 11.19 2.69 -7.52
C ALA A 260 9.76 2.88 -7.02
N THR A 261 9.50 3.79 -6.09
CA THR A 261 8.12 3.93 -5.59
C THR A 261 7.20 4.56 -6.63
N SER A 262 5.89 4.26 -6.54
CA SER A 262 4.84 4.97 -7.26
C SER A 262 4.47 6.34 -6.67
N HIS A 263 5.23 6.83 -5.66
CA HIS A 263 4.91 8.01 -4.85
C HIS A 263 6.08 9.01 -4.81
N PRO A 264 6.48 9.58 -5.96
CA PRO A 264 7.43 10.69 -6.00
C PRO A 264 6.84 11.94 -5.34
N HIS A 265 7.71 12.74 -4.74
CA HIS A 265 7.39 14.09 -4.28
C HIS A 265 7.79 15.14 -5.33
N TYR A 266 7.14 16.30 -5.32
CA TYR A 266 7.42 17.39 -6.26
C TYR A 266 7.79 18.68 -5.52
N ASP A 267 8.80 19.42 -6.02
CA ASP A 267 9.09 20.78 -5.56
C ASP A 267 8.38 21.86 -6.41
N LYS A 268 8.46 23.12 -5.98
CA LYS A 268 7.75 24.26 -6.61
C LYS A 268 8.31 24.59 -7.99
N GLU A 269 9.54 24.18 -8.26
CA GLU A 269 10.22 24.30 -9.54
C GLU A 269 9.82 23.18 -10.52
N GLY A 270 8.99 22.22 -10.08
CA GLY A 270 8.50 21.09 -10.87
C GLY A 270 9.49 19.92 -10.98
N ASN A 271 10.54 19.89 -10.15
CA ASN A 271 11.41 18.73 -10.07
C ASN A 271 10.72 17.64 -9.26
N ALA A 272 10.88 16.39 -9.69
CA ALA A 272 10.43 15.23 -8.94
C ALA A 272 11.58 14.64 -8.11
N TYR A 273 11.27 14.15 -6.93
CA TYR A 273 12.14 13.37 -6.07
C TYR A 273 11.51 12.01 -5.84
N ASN A 274 12.30 10.94 -5.86
CA ASN A 274 11.79 9.60 -5.61
C ASN A 274 12.87 8.72 -4.95
N PHE A 275 12.44 7.66 -4.28
CA PHE A 275 13.32 6.61 -3.77
C PHE A 275 13.26 5.37 -4.66
N GLY A 276 14.39 4.68 -4.76
CA GLY A 276 14.46 3.37 -5.38
C GLY A 276 15.54 2.48 -4.80
N THR A 277 15.37 1.16 -4.96
CA THR A 277 16.29 0.15 -4.46
C THR A 277 17.23 -0.29 -5.58
N SER A 278 18.53 -0.16 -5.32
CA SER A 278 19.60 -0.73 -6.14
C SER A 278 19.93 -2.12 -5.58
N ILE A 279 19.73 -3.17 -6.38
CA ILE A 279 19.87 -4.57 -5.94
C ILE A 279 21.19 -5.14 -6.46
N ALA A 280 22.04 -5.61 -5.54
CA ALA A 280 23.31 -6.26 -5.83
C ALA A 280 24.32 -5.46 -6.72
N GLU A 281 24.11 -4.16 -6.92
CA GLU A 281 25.00 -3.29 -7.71
C GLU A 281 26.42 -3.30 -7.12
N LYS A 282 27.38 -3.84 -7.86
CA LYS A 282 28.77 -4.07 -7.42
C LYS A 282 28.84 -4.86 -6.10
N GLY A 283 27.93 -5.82 -5.90
CA GLY A 283 27.86 -6.66 -4.71
C GLY A 283 27.29 -5.96 -3.47
N LYS A 284 26.53 -4.86 -3.63
CA LYS A 284 25.85 -4.17 -2.53
C LYS A 284 24.40 -3.83 -2.90
N THR A 285 23.50 -3.99 -1.94
CA THR A 285 22.12 -3.49 -2.04
C THR A 285 22.01 -2.18 -1.25
N LYS A 286 21.33 -1.18 -1.82
CA LYS A 286 21.26 0.19 -1.26
C LYS A 286 19.93 0.84 -1.64
N TYR A 287 19.50 1.83 -0.87
CA TYR A 287 18.40 2.72 -1.26
C TYR A 287 18.99 4.00 -1.84
N LEU A 288 18.40 4.49 -2.92
CA LEU A 288 18.83 5.65 -3.68
C LEU A 288 17.69 6.66 -3.66
N LEU A 289 17.94 7.82 -3.05
CA LEU A 289 17.13 9.01 -3.29
C LEU A 289 17.65 9.64 -4.57
N PHE A 290 16.78 9.84 -5.55
CA PHE A 290 17.10 10.49 -6.82
C PHE A 290 16.19 11.68 -7.10
N LYS A 291 16.72 12.61 -7.88
CA LYS A 291 16.02 13.77 -8.43
C LYS A 291 15.86 13.59 -9.93
N VAL A 292 14.68 13.89 -10.44
CA VAL A 292 14.41 14.11 -11.87
C VAL A 292 14.11 15.61 -12.04
N PRO A 293 15.02 16.41 -12.63
CA PRO A 293 14.81 17.84 -12.77
C PRO A 293 13.65 18.12 -13.74
N ASN A 294 12.93 19.22 -13.57
CA ASN A 294 11.79 19.56 -14.43
C ASN A 294 12.20 19.56 -15.93
N VAL A 295 13.31 20.23 -16.24
CA VAL A 295 13.93 20.23 -17.58
C VAL A 295 15.43 19.91 -17.42
N PRO A 296 16.01 18.95 -18.16
CA PRO A 296 15.43 18.12 -19.23
C PRO A 296 14.90 16.74 -18.76
N ALA A 297 14.14 16.69 -17.67
CA ALA A 297 13.53 15.46 -17.14
C ALA A 297 14.57 14.32 -16.93
N LEU A 298 14.17 13.08 -17.20
CA LEU A 298 14.95 11.86 -16.94
C LEU A 298 16.38 11.85 -17.51
N LYS A 299 16.66 12.63 -18.57
CA LYS A 299 18.00 12.71 -19.17
C LYS A 299 19.06 13.26 -18.22
N ASN A 300 18.65 14.08 -17.25
CA ASN A 300 19.51 14.62 -16.19
C ASN A 300 19.07 14.11 -14.80
N ALA A 301 18.48 12.91 -14.72
CA ALA A 301 18.19 12.31 -13.43
C ALA A 301 19.49 12.04 -12.65
N GLU A 302 19.51 12.38 -11.36
CA GLU A 302 20.71 12.31 -10.51
C GLU A 302 20.43 11.64 -9.16
N VAL A 303 21.40 10.90 -8.64
CA VAL A 303 21.33 10.34 -7.27
C VAL A 303 21.76 11.42 -6.28
N ILE A 304 20.85 11.85 -5.42
CA ILE A 304 21.07 12.88 -4.39
C ILE A 304 21.66 12.27 -3.13
N CYS A 305 21.17 11.10 -2.71
CA CYS A 305 21.63 10.40 -1.51
C CYS A 305 21.64 8.89 -1.74
N THR A 306 22.53 8.18 -1.05
CA THR A 306 22.57 6.72 -0.98
C THR A 306 22.51 6.30 0.48
N VAL A 307 21.41 5.66 0.87
CA VAL A 307 21.25 5.06 2.21
C VAL A 307 21.74 3.60 2.15
N PRO A 308 22.68 3.19 3.03
CA PRO A 308 23.12 1.81 3.08
C PRO A 308 21.99 0.92 3.62
N CYS A 309 21.72 -0.20 2.95
CA CYS A 309 20.77 -1.18 3.45
C CYS A 309 21.34 -1.94 4.66
N ARG A 310 20.53 -2.19 5.70
CA ARG A 310 20.92 -3.06 6.84
C ARG A 310 21.26 -4.50 6.40
N SER A 311 20.71 -4.98 5.29
CA SER A 311 20.95 -6.33 4.76
C SER A 311 21.15 -6.35 3.25
N MET A 312 22.28 -6.91 2.81
CA MET A 312 22.61 -7.06 1.38
C MET A 312 21.58 -7.89 0.59
N LEU A 313 20.91 -8.85 1.22
CA LEU A 313 20.04 -9.82 0.54
C LEU A 313 18.57 -9.77 0.99
N THR A 314 18.27 -8.96 2.01
CA THR A 314 16.91 -8.76 2.54
C THR A 314 16.64 -7.27 2.81
N PRO A 315 16.67 -6.40 1.78
CA PRO A 315 16.28 -5.00 1.91
C PRO A 315 14.85 -4.83 2.39
N SER A 316 14.58 -3.69 3.00
CA SER A 316 13.25 -3.23 3.33
C SER A 316 12.43 -2.99 2.06
N TYR A 317 11.18 -3.45 2.06
CA TYR A 317 10.14 -2.97 1.17
C TYR A 317 9.52 -1.70 1.78
N TYR A 318 9.34 -0.67 0.96
CA TYR A 318 8.76 0.61 1.31
C TYR A 318 8.00 1.15 0.10
N HIS A 319 6.88 1.83 0.36
CA HIS A 319 5.93 2.26 -0.68
C HIS A 319 5.93 3.78 -0.90
N SER A 320 6.38 4.56 0.10
CA SER A 320 6.51 6.01 0.01
C SER A 320 7.58 6.54 0.98
N PHE A 321 7.83 7.84 0.92
CA PHE A 321 8.78 8.57 1.78
C PHE A 321 8.23 9.97 2.10
N GLY A 322 8.81 10.65 3.09
CA GLY A 322 8.42 12.02 3.47
C GLY A 322 9.38 13.09 2.94
N MET A 323 8.88 14.31 2.75
CA MET A 323 9.69 15.48 2.35
C MET A 323 9.21 16.74 3.09
N THR A 324 10.14 17.47 3.72
CA THR A 324 9.98 18.84 4.24
C THR A 324 10.71 19.84 3.34
N ASP A 325 10.63 21.15 3.62
CA ASP A 325 11.43 22.16 2.90
C ASP A 325 12.96 21.89 2.99
N ASN A 326 13.48 21.33 4.09
CA ASN A 326 14.92 21.05 4.27
C ASN A 326 15.31 19.57 4.40
N TYR A 327 14.38 18.62 4.57
CA TYR A 327 14.70 17.20 4.84
C TYR A 327 13.89 16.20 4.00
N PHE A 328 14.45 15.01 3.79
CA PHE A 328 13.73 13.81 3.39
C PHE A 328 13.67 12.82 4.56
N ILE A 329 12.55 12.12 4.70
CA ILE A 329 12.32 11.08 5.71
C ILE A 329 12.16 9.74 4.99
N PHE A 330 13.01 8.77 5.31
CA PHE A 330 12.95 7.42 4.75
C PHE A 330 12.83 6.38 5.87
N ILE A 331 11.82 5.52 5.80
CA ILE A 331 11.52 4.52 6.83
C ILE A 331 12.02 3.15 6.36
N GLU A 332 13.13 2.68 6.93
CA GLU A 332 13.61 1.31 6.72
C GLU A 332 12.90 0.38 7.72
N GLN A 333 11.72 -0.08 7.31
CA GLN A 333 10.82 -0.94 8.08
C GLN A 333 11.18 -2.44 8.02
N PRO A 334 10.80 -3.25 9.02
CA PRO A 334 11.12 -4.67 9.08
C PRO A 334 10.23 -5.56 8.17
N LEU A 335 9.57 -5.00 7.16
CA LEU A 335 8.99 -5.75 6.05
C LEU A 335 10.08 -5.94 4.97
N LYS A 336 10.63 -7.15 4.85
CA LYS A 336 11.84 -7.44 4.07
C LYS A 336 11.54 -8.20 2.79
N LEU A 337 12.21 -7.82 1.70
CA LEU A 337 12.17 -8.52 0.41
C LEU A 337 13.39 -9.47 0.28
N ASP A 338 13.16 -10.78 0.30
CA ASP A 338 14.20 -11.80 0.11
C ASP A 338 14.62 -11.91 -1.36
N ILE A 339 15.77 -11.30 -1.68
CA ILE A 339 16.35 -11.25 -3.02
C ILE A 339 16.76 -12.64 -3.52
N LEU A 340 17.23 -13.53 -2.63
CA LEU A 340 17.60 -14.90 -3.04
C LEU A 340 16.37 -15.73 -3.36
N ARG A 341 15.29 -15.58 -2.57
CA ARG A 341 14.01 -16.24 -2.86
C ARG A 341 13.39 -15.70 -4.14
N MET A 342 13.45 -14.38 -4.37
CA MET A 342 12.98 -13.74 -5.60
C MET A 342 13.77 -14.22 -6.84
N ALA A 343 15.11 -14.23 -6.77
CA ALA A 343 15.96 -14.74 -7.86
C ALA A 343 15.77 -16.24 -8.14
N THR A 344 15.30 -17.02 -7.14
CA THR A 344 15.01 -18.46 -7.29
C THR A 344 13.51 -18.78 -7.42
N ALA A 345 12.64 -17.77 -7.52
CA ALA A 345 11.19 -17.88 -7.45
C ALA A 345 10.62 -18.90 -8.46
N TYR A 346 10.99 -18.77 -9.74
CA TYR A 346 10.57 -19.67 -10.81
C TYR A 346 11.02 -21.12 -10.63
N MET A 347 12.21 -21.36 -10.07
CA MET A 347 12.70 -22.72 -9.77
C MET A 347 11.98 -23.33 -8.57
N ARG A 348 11.50 -22.49 -7.64
CA ARG A 348 10.80 -22.90 -6.41
C ARG A 348 9.28 -22.99 -6.57
N GLY A 349 8.72 -22.47 -7.66
CA GLY A 349 7.27 -22.40 -7.87
C GLY A 349 6.56 -21.39 -6.95
N VAL A 350 7.23 -20.30 -6.55
CA VAL A 350 6.69 -19.32 -5.58
C VAL A 350 6.57 -17.92 -6.17
N ASN A 351 5.53 -17.17 -5.79
CA ASN A 351 5.31 -15.77 -6.19
C ASN A 351 6.26 -14.79 -5.46
N TRP A 352 6.34 -13.55 -5.94
CA TRP A 352 7.19 -12.51 -5.33
C TRP A 352 6.62 -12.02 -3.98
N ALA A 353 5.31 -12.03 -3.79
CA ALA A 353 4.65 -11.74 -2.51
C ALA A 353 5.20 -12.64 -1.39
N SER A 354 5.42 -13.94 -1.67
CA SER A 354 6.05 -14.85 -0.70
C SER A 354 7.53 -14.56 -0.41
N CYS A 355 8.15 -13.65 -1.15
CA CYS A 355 9.49 -13.11 -0.88
C CYS A 355 9.44 -11.92 0.08
N LEU A 356 8.27 -11.33 0.34
CA LEU A 356 8.08 -10.39 1.44
C LEU A 356 7.93 -11.16 2.76
N LYS A 357 8.63 -10.70 3.80
CA LYS A 357 8.55 -11.24 5.17
C LYS A 357 8.58 -10.11 6.18
N PHE A 358 7.56 -10.02 7.03
CA PHE A 358 7.59 -9.16 8.21
C PHE A 358 8.41 -9.80 9.35
N CYS A 359 9.24 -8.99 10.00
CA CYS A 359 10.09 -9.35 11.14
C CYS A 359 9.72 -8.49 12.37
N PRO A 360 8.61 -8.78 13.08
CA PRO A 360 8.14 -7.99 14.22
C PRO A 360 9.16 -7.88 15.37
N GLU A 361 10.14 -8.77 15.41
CA GLU A 361 11.27 -8.75 16.36
C GLU A 361 12.33 -7.67 16.08
N GLU A 362 12.27 -6.98 14.93
CA GLU A 362 13.23 -5.95 14.54
C GLU A 362 12.66 -4.53 14.59
N ASN A 363 13.45 -3.58 15.09
CA ASN A 363 13.09 -2.17 15.07
C ASN A 363 13.04 -1.61 13.64
N THR A 364 12.13 -0.67 13.45
CA THR A 364 12.07 0.25 12.32
C THR A 364 13.14 1.33 12.48
N VAL A 365 13.87 1.66 11.41
CA VAL A 365 14.84 2.76 11.41
C VAL A 365 14.26 3.92 10.61
N ILE A 366 14.36 5.14 11.15
CA ILE A 366 13.91 6.35 10.46
C ILE A 366 15.15 7.16 10.09
N HIS A 367 15.42 7.23 8.79
CA HIS A 367 16.54 7.99 8.22
C HIS A 367 16.06 9.41 7.90
N LEU A 368 16.74 10.40 8.47
CA LEU A 368 16.52 11.81 8.16
C LEU A 368 17.70 12.34 7.33
N ILE A 369 17.41 12.88 6.16
CA ILE A 369 18.41 13.28 5.15
C ILE A 369 18.25 14.75 4.82
N ASP A 370 19.31 15.53 4.97
CA ASP A 370 19.34 16.96 4.64
C ASP A 370 19.30 17.16 3.11
N ARG A 371 18.29 17.90 2.61
CA ARG A 371 18.02 18.14 1.18
C ARG A 371 19.12 18.95 0.48
N LYS A 372 19.85 19.78 1.21
CA LYS A 372 20.86 20.72 0.66
C LYS A 372 22.21 20.03 0.48
N THR A 373 22.53 19.09 1.35
CA THR A 373 23.83 18.39 1.39
C THR A 373 23.77 16.95 0.87
N GLY A 374 22.58 16.37 0.74
CA GLY A 374 22.38 14.97 0.35
C GLY A 374 22.88 13.98 1.41
N LYS A 375 23.03 14.40 2.67
CA LYS A 375 23.60 13.60 3.76
C LYS A 375 22.56 13.26 4.80
N GLU A 376 22.62 12.03 5.30
CA GLU A 376 21.91 11.62 6.50
C GLU A 376 22.43 12.42 7.72
N VAL A 377 21.55 12.78 8.65
CA VAL A 377 21.93 13.43 9.90
C VAL A 377 22.70 12.46 10.83
N GLU A 378 23.45 13.01 11.77
CA GLU A 378 24.27 12.24 12.74
C GLU A 378 23.37 11.39 13.66
N THR A 379 22.28 11.98 14.17
CA THR A 379 21.29 11.34 15.05
C THR A 379 20.62 10.13 14.40
N LYS A 380 20.48 9.03 15.16
CA LYS A 380 19.82 7.80 14.69
C LYS A 380 18.50 7.57 15.41
N TYR A 381 17.42 7.53 14.64
CA TYR A 381 16.06 7.42 15.12
C TYR A 381 15.53 5.99 14.88
N TYR A 382 14.90 5.42 15.90
CA TYR A 382 14.32 4.08 15.88
C TYR A 382 12.89 4.13 16.39
N THR A 383 12.07 3.17 15.97
CA THR A 383 10.78 2.89 16.60
C THR A 383 10.48 1.40 16.53
N GLY A 384 9.40 0.97 17.16
CA GLY A 384 8.95 -0.44 17.12
C GLY A 384 8.66 -0.92 15.69
N ALA A 385 8.45 -2.23 15.54
CA ALA A 385 8.04 -2.79 14.26
C ALA A 385 6.69 -2.20 13.82
N MET A 386 6.61 -1.77 12.56
CA MET A 386 5.39 -1.33 11.89
C MET A 386 5.56 -1.50 10.37
N VAL A 387 4.45 -1.46 9.64
CA VAL A 387 4.45 -1.37 8.18
C VAL A 387 3.75 -0.08 7.77
N VAL A 388 4.43 0.77 7.00
CA VAL A 388 3.94 2.02 6.42
C VAL A 388 3.83 1.82 4.92
N TYR A 389 2.66 2.17 4.38
CA TYR A 389 2.44 2.29 2.95
C TYR A 389 2.49 3.77 2.55
N HIS A 390 1.61 4.60 3.13
CA HIS A 390 1.53 6.03 2.80
C HIS A 390 2.08 6.95 3.90
N HIS A 391 2.95 7.87 3.48
CA HIS A 391 3.17 9.12 4.19
C HIS A 391 2.04 10.10 3.87
N VAL A 392 1.60 10.86 4.87
CA VAL A 392 0.54 11.87 4.73
C VAL A 392 1.14 13.23 4.38
N ASN A 393 2.08 13.71 5.20
CA ASN A 393 2.87 14.93 4.99
C ASN A 393 4.07 14.93 5.96
N ALA A 394 5.00 15.86 5.78
CA ALA A 394 6.04 16.19 6.76
C ALA A 394 6.27 17.71 6.82
N PHE A 395 6.77 18.21 7.95
CA PHE A 395 7.10 19.64 8.12
C PHE A 395 8.15 19.85 9.22
N GLU A 396 8.61 21.09 9.37
CA GLU A 396 9.57 21.50 10.39
C GLU A 396 8.93 22.50 11.37
N ASP A 397 9.20 22.36 12.67
CA ASP A 397 8.86 23.34 13.71
C ASP A 397 9.82 23.25 14.90
N ASP A 398 10.17 24.40 15.49
CA ASP A 398 11.03 24.58 16.68
C ASP A 398 12.27 23.65 16.80
N GLY A 399 12.94 23.37 15.67
CA GLY A 399 14.12 22.49 15.64
C GLY A 399 13.82 20.99 15.59
N HIS A 400 12.58 20.61 15.29
CA HIS A 400 12.13 19.25 15.03
C HIS A 400 11.62 19.09 13.59
N VAL A 401 11.72 17.87 13.06
CA VAL A 401 10.98 17.41 11.87
C VAL A 401 9.79 16.60 12.34
N ILE A 402 8.59 17.02 11.97
CA ILE A 402 7.34 16.33 12.24
C ILE A 402 6.94 15.60 10.96
N PHE A 403 6.55 14.34 11.05
CA PHE A 403 6.02 13.62 9.89
C PHE A 403 4.89 12.66 10.27
N ASP A 404 3.97 12.54 9.33
CA ASP A 404 2.68 11.89 9.49
C ASP A 404 2.58 10.71 8.53
N VAL A 405 2.17 9.53 9.02
CA VAL A 405 2.10 8.27 8.26
C VAL A 405 0.85 7.47 8.59
N ILE A 406 0.41 6.65 7.64
CA ILE A 406 -0.53 5.56 7.87
C ILE A 406 0.26 4.27 8.10
N ALA A 407 0.12 3.69 9.29
CA ALA A 407 0.95 2.58 9.76
C ALA A 407 0.12 1.41 10.31
N TYR A 408 0.52 0.20 9.94
CA TYR A 408 -0.04 -1.08 10.34
C TYR A 408 0.85 -1.78 11.39
N SER A 409 0.27 -2.70 12.16
CA SER A 409 1.02 -3.54 13.11
C SER A 409 1.84 -4.64 12.43
N ASP A 410 1.49 -4.99 11.19
CA ASP A 410 2.00 -6.13 10.45
C ASP A 410 1.72 -5.96 8.94
N ASN A 411 1.99 -7.01 8.14
CA ASN A 411 1.83 -7.00 6.68
C ASN A 411 0.46 -7.51 6.18
N SER A 412 -0.51 -7.78 7.06
CA SER A 412 -1.80 -8.40 6.70
C SER A 412 -2.64 -7.60 5.71
N LEU A 413 -2.38 -6.29 5.54
CA LEU A 413 -2.97 -5.48 4.47
C LEU A 413 -2.79 -6.16 3.10
N TYR A 414 -1.59 -6.67 2.80
CA TYR A 414 -1.34 -7.36 1.53
C TYR A 414 -2.17 -8.65 1.45
N ASP A 415 -2.19 -9.45 2.52
CA ASP A 415 -2.91 -10.73 2.53
C ASP A 415 -4.44 -10.56 2.38
N MET A 416 -4.99 -9.40 2.74
CA MET A 416 -6.40 -9.05 2.55
C MET A 416 -6.80 -8.89 1.07
N PHE A 417 -5.86 -8.56 0.18
CA PHE A 417 -6.11 -8.28 -1.24
C PHE A 417 -5.94 -9.50 -2.17
N TYR A 418 -5.70 -10.71 -1.62
CA TYR A 418 -5.87 -11.95 -2.40
C TYR A 418 -7.33 -12.14 -2.85
N MET A 419 -7.53 -12.61 -4.08
CA MET A 419 -8.85 -12.83 -4.69
C MET A 419 -9.72 -13.82 -3.93
N SER A 420 -9.11 -14.78 -3.24
CA SER A 420 -9.80 -15.70 -2.33
C SER A 420 -10.32 -15.02 -1.06
N LYS A 421 -9.63 -13.98 -0.58
CA LYS A 421 -9.97 -13.23 0.64
C LYS A 421 -10.95 -12.09 0.41
N LEU A 422 -10.88 -11.41 -0.73
CA LEU A 422 -11.91 -10.43 -1.13
C LEU A 422 -13.32 -11.05 -1.27
N LYS A 423 -13.41 -12.37 -1.41
CA LYS A 423 -14.67 -13.14 -1.49
C LYS A 423 -15.16 -13.66 -0.13
N GLU A 424 -14.32 -13.62 0.90
CA GLU A 424 -14.60 -14.07 2.26
C GLU A 424 -14.71 -12.84 3.18
N ILE A 425 -15.94 -12.38 3.49
CA ILE A 425 -16.14 -11.32 4.50
C ILE A 425 -15.88 -11.90 5.89
N ASN A 426 -14.61 -11.85 6.31
CA ASN A 426 -14.17 -12.24 7.64
C ASN A 426 -13.24 -11.15 8.17
N ASN A 427 -13.77 -10.30 9.05
CA ASN A 427 -13.14 -9.02 9.40
C ASN A 427 -12.01 -9.21 10.44
N ASP A 428 -12.20 -10.10 11.42
CA ASP A 428 -11.38 -10.24 12.64
C ASP A 428 -9.92 -10.75 12.45
N LEU A 429 -9.31 -10.54 11.28
CA LEU A 429 -8.00 -11.10 10.89
C LEU A 429 -6.97 -10.08 10.37
N TYR A 430 -7.36 -8.82 10.12
CA TYR A 430 -6.51 -7.84 9.44
C TYR A 430 -6.16 -6.64 10.32
N SER A 431 -4.94 -6.13 10.18
CA SER A 431 -4.47 -4.95 10.91
C SER A 431 -5.21 -3.69 10.44
N LYS A 432 -5.92 -3.03 11.36
CA LYS A 432 -6.51 -1.71 11.10
C LYS A 432 -5.42 -0.64 10.98
N PRO A 433 -5.42 0.23 9.95
CA PRO A 433 -4.42 1.27 9.80
C PRO A 433 -4.52 2.32 10.91
N SER A 434 -3.37 2.75 11.41
CA SER A 434 -3.22 3.77 12.43
C SER A 434 -2.55 5.00 11.83
N TYR A 435 -3.24 6.14 11.84
CA TYR A 435 -2.64 7.42 11.48
C TYR A 435 -1.78 7.89 12.65
N LYS A 436 -0.46 7.92 12.43
CA LYS A 436 0.57 8.24 13.41
C LYS A 436 1.36 9.51 13.04
N ARG A 437 1.66 10.33 14.04
CA ARG A 437 2.54 11.51 13.97
C ARG A 437 3.81 11.24 14.76
N PHE A 438 4.95 11.34 14.09
CA PHE A 438 6.30 11.25 14.67
C PHE A 438 6.94 12.63 14.75
N VAL A 439 7.84 12.82 15.72
CA VAL A 439 8.61 14.06 15.89
C VAL A 439 10.07 13.73 16.13
N LEU A 440 10.95 14.22 15.25
CA LEU A 440 12.39 13.97 15.25
C LEU A 440 13.14 15.26 15.60
N PRO A 441 13.79 15.37 16.78
CA PRO A 441 14.65 16.52 17.08
C PRO A 441 15.87 16.53 16.14
N ILE A 442 16.15 17.68 15.52
CA ILE A 442 17.25 17.85 14.56
C ILE A 442 18.59 18.08 15.28
N GLN A 443 18.56 18.71 16.46
CA GLN A 443 19.76 19.12 17.18
C GLN A 443 20.54 17.92 17.76
N SER A 444 21.85 18.10 17.92
CA SER A 444 22.74 17.07 18.46
C SER A 444 22.43 16.76 19.91
N ASP A 445 22.44 15.45 20.24
CA ASP A 445 22.23 14.90 21.58
C ASP A 445 23.37 15.21 22.59
N LYS A 446 24.39 15.98 22.19
CA LYS A 446 25.60 16.28 22.97
C LYS A 446 25.25 17.06 24.24
N GLY A 447 25.31 16.35 25.38
CA GLY A 447 24.98 16.87 26.72
C GLY A 447 23.62 16.41 27.26
N VAL A 448 22.76 15.82 26.42
CA VAL A 448 21.46 15.27 26.82
C VAL A 448 21.63 13.95 27.56
N ALA A 449 20.87 13.72 28.63
CA ALA A 449 20.95 12.50 29.44
C ALA A 449 20.21 11.32 28.80
N VAL A 450 20.66 10.09 29.06
CA VAL A 450 19.91 8.87 28.69
C VAL A 450 18.62 8.83 29.51
N GLY A 451 17.50 8.55 28.84
CA GLY A 451 16.15 8.60 29.41
C GLY A 451 15.46 9.96 29.33
N GLU A 452 16.13 11.01 28.82
CA GLU A 452 15.47 12.29 28.55
C GLU A 452 14.70 12.24 27.23
N ASP A 453 13.49 12.80 27.21
CA ASP A 453 12.71 13.06 25.99
C ASP A 453 13.11 14.41 25.37
N LEU A 454 13.49 14.41 24.10
CA LEU A 454 13.91 15.59 23.35
C LEU A 454 12.76 16.31 22.64
N VAL A 455 11.55 15.74 22.59
CA VAL A 455 10.37 16.44 22.06
C VAL A 455 9.88 17.45 23.08
N LYS A 456 9.93 18.75 22.72
CA LYS A 456 9.48 19.84 23.60
C LYS A 456 8.23 20.55 23.08
N LEU A 457 7.67 20.08 21.95
CA LEU A 457 6.48 20.62 21.29
C LEU A 457 5.22 20.33 22.12
N LYS A 458 4.44 21.36 22.44
CA LYS A 458 3.30 21.24 23.39
C LYS A 458 1.99 20.71 22.79
N TYR A 459 1.89 20.63 21.47
CA TYR A 459 0.65 20.29 20.75
C TYR A 459 0.56 18.81 20.36
N THR A 460 1.52 17.99 20.79
CA THR A 460 1.64 16.57 20.40
C THR A 460 2.01 15.73 21.62
N THR A 461 1.67 14.44 21.58
CA THR A 461 2.07 13.43 22.58
C THR A 461 3.19 12.52 22.10
N ALA A 462 3.75 12.77 20.91
CA ALA A 462 4.90 12.07 20.39
C ALA A 462 6.16 12.37 21.23
N SER A 463 7.06 11.40 21.35
CA SER A 463 8.31 11.52 22.11
C SER A 463 9.51 10.96 21.34
N ALA A 464 10.70 11.45 21.68
CA ALA A 464 11.98 10.97 21.16
C ALA A 464 12.96 10.84 22.32
N VAL A 465 12.93 9.69 22.99
CA VAL A 465 13.67 9.42 24.22
C VAL A 465 15.09 8.96 23.89
N LYS A 466 16.09 9.56 24.53
CA LYS A 466 17.49 9.20 24.34
C LYS A 466 17.83 7.85 24.98
N GLU A 467 18.28 6.91 24.16
CA GLU A 467 18.83 5.63 24.59
C GLU A 467 20.37 5.66 24.71
N LYS A 468 20.95 4.50 25.01
CA LYS A 468 22.40 4.29 24.95
C LYS A 468 22.91 4.50 23.53
N GLU A 469 24.21 4.77 23.40
CA GLU A 469 24.89 4.96 22.10
C GLU A 469 24.40 6.18 21.27
N GLY A 470 23.66 7.12 21.89
CA GLY A 470 23.19 8.35 21.22
C GLY A 470 21.97 8.16 20.30
N LYS A 471 21.34 6.98 20.36
CA LYS A 471 20.13 6.65 19.59
C LYS A 471 18.90 7.28 20.24
N LEU A 472 17.90 7.62 19.44
CA LEU A 472 16.60 8.10 19.92
C LEU A 472 15.50 7.07 19.62
N MET A 473 14.83 6.60 20.67
CA MET A 473 13.62 5.79 20.56
C MET A 473 12.42 6.73 20.41
N CYS A 474 11.77 6.67 19.25
CA CYS A 474 10.70 7.56 18.85
C CYS A 474 9.35 6.87 19.03
N GLN A 475 8.48 7.42 19.87
CA GLN A 475 7.09 6.98 20.01
C GLN A 475 6.19 7.98 19.31
N ALA A 476 5.36 7.49 18.39
CA ALA A 476 4.39 8.33 17.71
C ALA A 476 3.18 8.65 18.59
N GLU A 477 2.63 9.84 18.38
CA GLU A 477 1.24 10.14 18.69
C GLU A 477 0.33 9.39 17.71
N VAL A 478 -0.66 8.67 18.20
CA VAL A 478 -1.74 8.14 17.36
C VAL A 478 -2.80 9.23 17.23
N LEU A 479 -3.02 9.70 16.00
CA LEU A 479 -4.00 10.73 15.67
C LEU A 479 -5.38 10.11 15.37
N TRP A 480 -5.42 9.00 14.62
CA TRP A 480 -6.65 8.31 14.26
C TRP A 480 -6.44 6.81 13.98
N GLN A 481 -7.54 6.06 13.83
CA GLN A 481 -7.57 4.64 13.46
C GLN A 481 -8.59 4.42 12.33
N GLY A 482 -8.22 3.71 11.27
CA GLY A 482 -9.09 3.42 10.13
C GLY A 482 -9.12 4.50 9.05
N LEU A 483 -7.98 5.16 8.79
CA LEU A 483 -7.81 6.08 7.66
C LEU A 483 -6.74 5.53 6.71
N GLU A 484 -7.00 5.57 5.41
CA GLU A 484 -6.03 5.20 4.36
C GLU A 484 -6.19 6.07 3.10
N LEU A 485 -5.34 5.85 2.09
CA LEU A 485 -5.27 6.63 0.85
C LEU A 485 -5.22 8.15 1.13
N PRO A 486 -4.28 8.61 1.98
CA PRO A 486 -4.25 9.97 2.48
C PRO A 486 -3.87 10.97 1.39
N ARG A 487 -4.56 12.10 1.37
CA ARG A 487 -4.34 13.23 0.47
C ARG A 487 -4.47 14.53 1.27
N ILE A 488 -3.69 15.53 0.89
CA ILE A 488 -3.70 16.87 1.47
C ILE A 488 -3.90 17.90 0.36
N ASN A 489 -4.07 19.17 0.73
CA ASN A 489 -3.70 20.24 -0.19
C ASN A 489 -2.17 20.19 -0.42
N TYR A 490 -1.74 19.69 -1.59
CA TYR A 490 -0.32 19.46 -1.85
C TYR A 490 0.50 20.76 -1.95
N ASP A 491 -0.15 21.93 -2.08
CA ASP A 491 0.54 23.22 -2.01
C ASP A 491 1.17 23.47 -0.62
N VAL A 492 0.66 22.81 0.45
CA VAL A 492 1.26 22.82 1.80
C VAL A 492 2.10 21.57 2.11
N ASN A 493 2.40 20.73 1.12
CA ASN A 493 3.37 19.64 1.29
C ASN A 493 4.73 20.20 1.74
N GLY A 494 5.34 19.53 2.72
CA GLY A 494 6.60 19.97 3.33
C GLY A 494 6.49 21.07 4.38
N ARG A 495 5.27 21.58 4.62
CA ARG A 495 4.94 22.65 5.57
C ARG A 495 3.82 22.20 6.52
N ARG A 496 3.65 22.92 7.64
CA ARG A 496 2.55 22.64 8.58
C ARG A 496 1.22 22.66 7.83
N HIS A 497 0.45 21.62 8.01
CA HIS A 497 -0.87 21.41 7.41
C HIS A 497 -1.87 21.11 8.53
N ARG A 498 -3.15 21.36 8.27
CA ARG A 498 -4.25 21.10 9.19
C ARG A 498 -5.18 20.00 8.69
N PHE A 499 -5.43 19.90 7.38
CA PHE A 499 -6.48 19.07 6.82
C PHE A 499 -5.95 17.89 5.99
N VAL A 500 -6.43 16.70 6.32
CA VAL A 500 -6.12 15.46 5.60
C VAL A 500 -7.42 14.84 5.12
N TYR A 501 -7.47 14.45 3.86
CA TYR A 501 -8.55 13.69 3.24
C TYR A 501 -8.09 12.24 3.07
N GLY A 502 -8.99 11.28 3.20
CA GLY A 502 -8.68 9.87 2.96
C GLY A 502 -9.93 9.01 2.92
N ASN A 503 -9.78 7.71 2.75
CA ASN A 503 -10.88 6.77 2.91
C ASN A 503 -10.97 6.25 4.34
N SER A 504 -12.20 6.18 4.85
CA SER A 504 -12.50 5.40 6.04
C SER A 504 -12.37 3.91 5.68
N VAL A 505 -11.53 3.20 6.41
CA VAL A 505 -11.31 1.76 6.24
C VAL A 505 -11.34 1.04 7.58
N GLU A 506 -11.97 -0.12 7.57
CA GLU A 506 -12.00 -1.05 8.70
C GLU A 506 -11.07 -2.23 8.39
N GLU A 507 -11.31 -3.38 9.01
CA GLU A 507 -10.57 -4.63 8.77
C GLU A 507 -11.02 -5.31 7.45
N SER A 508 -11.15 -4.51 6.38
CA SER A 508 -11.66 -4.91 5.07
C SER A 508 -11.09 -4.04 3.95
N ALA A 509 -10.89 -4.63 2.77
CA ALA A 509 -10.44 -3.95 1.55
C ALA A 509 -11.47 -2.95 0.96
N LEU A 510 -12.69 -2.91 1.51
CA LEU A 510 -13.77 -2.04 1.08
C LEU A 510 -13.62 -0.63 1.65
N THR A 511 -13.30 0.33 0.78
CA THR A 511 -13.47 1.76 1.05
C THR A 511 -14.95 2.12 0.97
N LYS A 512 -15.55 2.55 2.09
CA LYS A 512 -16.99 2.87 2.19
C LYS A 512 -17.29 4.37 2.31
N GLU A 513 -16.35 5.13 2.84
CA GLU A 513 -16.56 6.54 3.17
C GLU A 513 -15.34 7.37 2.75
N ILE A 514 -15.57 8.64 2.45
CA ILE A 514 -14.52 9.67 2.34
C ILE A 514 -14.51 10.42 3.66
N ALA A 515 -13.34 10.65 4.22
CA ALA A 515 -13.13 11.29 5.51
C ALA A 515 -12.25 12.54 5.36
N LYS A 516 -12.53 13.59 6.15
CA LYS A 516 -11.69 14.79 6.31
C LYS A 516 -11.34 14.94 7.79
N PHE A 517 -10.05 14.85 8.08
CA PHE A 517 -9.47 14.96 9.41
C PHE A 517 -8.86 16.33 9.64
N ASP A 518 -9.16 16.93 10.78
CA ASP A 518 -8.52 18.15 11.28
C ASP A 518 -7.42 17.75 12.29
N THR A 519 -6.15 17.95 11.94
CA THR A 519 -5.01 17.54 12.78
C THR A 519 -4.78 18.43 14.01
N GLU A 520 -5.53 19.54 14.14
CA GLU A 520 -5.52 20.41 15.34
C GLU A 520 -6.65 20.04 16.30
N THR A 521 -7.89 19.91 15.82
CA THR A 521 -9.06 19.56 16.68
C THR A 521 -9.21 18.06 16.90
N LYS A 522 -8.61 17.23 16.03
CA LYS A 522 -8.75 15.77 15.95
C LYS A 522 -10.17 15.31 15.62
N GLU A 523 -10.96 16.18 15.00
CA GLU A 523 -12.31 15.88 14.55
C GLU A 523 -12.31 15.25 13.14
N MET A 524 -13.34 14.45 12.87
CA MET A 524 -13.58 13.82 11.59
C MET A 524 -14.94 14.23 11.03
N VAL A 525 -14.94 14.59 9.75
CA VAL A 525 -16.16 14.72 8.94
C VAL A 525 -16.14 13.62 7.88
N TYR A 526 -17.31 13.07 7.55
CA TYR A 526 -17.45 11.95 6.62
C TYR A 526 -18.46 12.26 5.51
N TRP A 527 -18.24 11.68 4.34
CA TRP A 527 -19.24 11.45 3.29
C TRP A 527 -19.37 9.95 3.03
N SER A 528 -20.60 9.46 2.95
CA SER A 528 -20.94 8.08 2.60
C SER A 528 -22.32 8.01 1.95
N GLU A 529 -22.57 6.95 1.17
CA GLU A 529 -23.83 6.66 0.49
C GLU A 529 -24.03 5.14 0.40
N ASP A 530 -25.28 4.67 0.56
CA ASP A 530 -25.56 3.23 0.60
C ASP A 530 -25.17 2.53 -0.72
N ASN A 531 -24.50 1.38 -0.57
CA ASN A 531 -23.95 0.58 -1.67
C ASN A 531 -22.97 1.34 -2.61
N CYS A 532 -22.38 2.43 -2.14
CA CYS A 532 -21.34 3.17 -2.85
C CYS A 532 -19.94 2.87 -2.28
N MET A 533 -18.95 2.76 -3.17
CA MET A 533 -17.53 2.60 -2.79
C MET A 533 -16.70 3.72 -3.43
N PRO A 534 -16.30 4.74 -2.66
CA PRO A 534 -15.44 5.81 -3.16
C PRO A 534 -13.98 5.35 -3.34
N SER A 535 -13.30 5.96 -4.31
CA SER A 535 -11.86 5.93 -4.49
C SER A 535 -11.13 6.79 -3.45
N GLU A 536 -9.79 6.80 -3.56
CA GLU A 536 -8.93 7.85 -3.00
C GLU A 536 -9.49 9.26 -3.31
N PRO A 537 -9.64 10.14 -2.30
CA PRO A 537 -10.16 11.49 -2.45
C PRO A 537 -9.09 12.51 -2.87
N VAL A 538 -9.11 12.95 -4.14
CA VAL A 538 -8.15 13.92 -4.68
C VAL A 538 -8.61 15.35 -4.39
N PHE A 539 -7.90 16.05 -3.49
CA PHE A 539 -8.13 17.48 -3.26
C PHE A 539 -7.60 18.34 -4.43
N VAL A 540 -8.38 19.35 -4.83
CA VAL A 540 -8.03 20.36 -5.82
C VAL A 540 -8.27 21.75 -5.22
N PRO A 541 -7.21 22.57 -4.99
CA PRO A 541 -7.37 23.90 -4.41
C PRO A 541 -8.13 24.83 -5.36
N ARG A 542 -8.92 25.75 -4.78
CA ARG A 542 -9.46 26.90 -5.50
C ARG A 542 -8.31 27.83 -5.90
N PRO A 543 -8.25 28.31 -7.16
CA PRO A 543 -7.32 29.37 -7.54
C PRO A 543 -7.49 30.62 -6.65
N ASN A 544 -6.42 31.02 -5.96
CA ASN A 544 -6.43 32.08 -4.93
C ASN A 544 -7.35 31.78 -3.72
N GLY A 545 -7.47 30.51 -3.31
CA GLY A 545 -8.26 30.11 -2.15
C GLY A 545 -7.81 30.77 -0.83
N GLU A 546 -8.77 30.98 0.07
CA GLU A 546 -8.57 31.75 1.32
C GLU A 546 -8.07 30.90 2.50
N SER A 547 -8.20 29.58 2.41
CA SER A 547 -7.82 28.62 3.46
C SER A 547 -7.24 27.34 2.84
N GLU A 548 -6.53 26.55 3.64
CA GLU A 548 -5.89 25.28 3.21
C GLU A 548 -6.89 24.31 2.56
N ASP A 549 -8.14 24.33 3.02
CA ASP A 549 -9.27 23.51 2.57
C ASP A 549 -10.23 24.23 1.60
N ASP A 550 -9.89 25.45 1.13
CA ASP A 550 -10.68 26.14 0.09
C ASP A 550 -10.43 25.51 -1.28
N GLY A 551 -11.32 24.61 -1.66
CA GLY A 551 -11.20 23.80 -2.87
C GLY A 551 -12.32 22.78 -2.96
N VAL A 552 -12.10 21.74 -3.75
CA VAL A 552 -12.99 20.58 -3.85
C VAL A 552 -12.22 19.28 -3.65
N VAL A 553 -12.94 18.23 -3.28
CA VAL A 553 -12.44 16.85 -3.24
C VAL A 553 -13.13 16.06 -4.34
N LEU A 554 -12.34 15.39 -5.17
CA LEU A 554 -12.80 14.57 -6.30
C LEU A 554 -12.58 13.08 -6.01
N ALA A 555 -13.59 12.26 -6.24
CA ALA A 555 -13.46 10.79 -6.17
C ALA A 555 -14.28 10.12 -7.28
N SER A 556 -13.81 8.99 -7.80
CA SER A 556 -14.66 8.05 -8.52
C SER A 556 -15.44 7.23 -7.49
N VAL A 557 -16.73 7.00 -7.73
CA VAL A 557 -17.60 6.24 -6.84
C VAL A 557 -18.25 5.12 -7.64
N ILE A 558 -17.92 3.88 -7.25
CA ILE A 558 -18.60 2.70 -7.78
C ILE A 558 -19.95 2.61 -7.08
N ASN A 559 -21.01 2.67 -7.87
CA ASN A 559 -22.38 2.51 -7.38
C ASN A 559 -22.83 1.06 -7.62
N ALA A 560 -23.02 0.29 -6.56
CA ALA A 560 -23.45 -1.11 -6.65
C ALA A 560 -24.99 -1.28 -6.63
N ASN A 561 -25.76 -0.18 -6.56
CA ASN A 561 -27.22 -0.25 -6.64
C ASN A 561 -27.66 -0.71 -8.05
N PRO A 562 -28.49 -1.78 -8.18
CA PRO A 562 -28.86 -2.34 -9.48
C PRO A 562 -29.45 -1.31 -10.46
N GLY A 563 -28.89 -1.26 -11.66
CA GLY A 563 -29.33 -0.37 -12.73
C GLY A 563 -28.90 1.10 -12.58
N GLN A 564 -28.13 1.46 -11.55
CA GLN A 564 -27.59 2.81 -11.39
C GLN A 564 -26.16 2.91 -11.92
N SER A 565 -25.85 4.01 -12.60
CA SER A 565 -24.48 4.33 -13.02
C SER A 565 -23.58 4.68 -11.85
N SER A 566 -22.31 4.29 -11.97
CA SER A 566 -21.21 4.85 -11.17
C SER A 566 -20.96 6.32 -11.56
N PHE A 567 -20.34 7.10 -10.69
CA PHE A 567 -20.23 8.55 -10.87
C PHE A 567 -18.90 9.14 -10.38
N ILE A 568 -18.55 10.31 -10.89
CA ILE A 568 -17.59 11.20 -10.21
C ILE A 568 -18.34 12.03 -9.18
N LEU A 569 -17.80 12.09 -7.98
CA LEU A 569 -18.29 12.90 -6.87
C LEU A 569 -17.40 14.13 -6.69
N ILE A 570 -18.03 15.28 -6.42
CA ILE A 570 -17.36 16.56 -6.16
C ILE A 570 -17.88 17.08 -4.82
N LEU A 571 -17.03 17.06 -3.80
CA LEU A 571 -17.34 17.54 -2.45
C LEU A 571 -16.67 18.88 -2.19
N ASP A 572 -17.32 19.73 -1.40
CA ASP A 572 -16.74 20.98 -0.89
C ASP A 572 -15.61 20.67 0.12
N GLY A 573 -14.41 21.20 -0.12
CA GLY A 573 -13.23 20.90 0.71
C GLY A 573 -13.39 21.30 2.17
N ARG A 574 -14.16 22.35 2.46
CA ARG A 574 -14.41 22.83 3.83
C ARG A 574 -15.33 21.91 4.62
N THR A 575 -16.45 21.49 4.00
CA THR A 575 -17.58 20.86 4.70
C THR A 575 -17.81 19.38 4.37
N LEU A 576 -17.12 18.82 3.37
CA LEU A 576 -17.38 17.51 2.75
C LEU A 576 -18.80 17.32 2.19
N LYS A 577 -19.60 18.39 2.08
CA LYS A 577 -20.93 18.33 1.46
C LYS A 577 -20.79 18.23 -0.06
N GLU A 578 -21.71 17.50 -0.67
CA GLU A 578 -21.75 17.37 -2.12
C GLU A 578 -22.09 18.70 -2.81
N VAL A 579 -21.27 19.05 -3.80
CA VAL A 579 -21.43 20.21 -4.68
C VAL A 579 -22.04 19.76 -6.01
N ALA A 580 -21.56 18.63 -6.53
CA ALA A 580 -22.05 17.99 -7.75
C ALA A 580 -21.65 16.51 -7.82
N ARG A 581 -22.32 15.77 -8.69
CA ARG A 581 -21.86 14.47 -9.19
C ARG A 581 -22.09 14.33 -10.69
N ALA A 582 -21.29 13.52 -11.36
CA ALA A 582 -21.40 13.27 -12.79
C ALA A 582 -21.49 11.76 -13.07
N TYR A 583 -22.66 11.28 -13.49
CA TYR A 583 -22.90 9.86 -13.76
C TYR A 583 -22.29 9.43 -15.08
N VAL A 584 -21.53 8.33 -15.03
CA VAL A 584 -20.72 7.82 -16.14
C VAL A 584 -21.45 6.65 -16.79
N ASN A 585 -21.65 6.70 -18.11
CA ASN A 585 -22.26 5.62 -18.88
C ASN A 585 -21.24 4.55 -19.29
N ALA A 586 -20.45 4.09 -18.32
CA ALA A 586 -19.44 3.04 -18.45
C ALA A 586 -19.23 2.37 -17.09
N GLY A 587 -18.68 1.15 -17.10
CA GLY A 587 -18.29 0.47 -15.86
C GLY A 587 -17.05 1.10 -15.25
N LEU A 588 -17.10 1.43 -13.95
CA LEU A 588 -15.91 1.78 -13.17
C LEU A 588 -15.47 0.59 -12.32
N ASN A 589 -14.18 0.29 -12.32
CA ASN A 589 -13.53 -0.67 -11.45
C ASN A 589 -12.96 0.02 -10.20
N LYS A 590 -12.65 -0.75 -9.15
CA LYS A 590 -11.86 -0.22 -8.02
C LYS A 590 -10.49 0.15 -8.55
N ASP A 591 -10.06 1.37 -8.25
CA ASP A 591 -8.77 1.92 -8.64
C ASP A 591 -7.88 2.15 -7.40
N MET A 592 -6.63 2.57 -7.65
CA MET A 592 -5.60 2.81 -6.65
C MET A 592 -5.44 4.32 -6.43
N HIS A 593 -4.64 4.98 -7.29
CA HIS A 593 -4.29 6.39 -7.15
C HIS A 593 -4.70 7.23 -8.35
N GLY A 594 -4.84 8.53 -8.11
CA GLY A 594 -5.20 9.52 -9.11
C GLY A 594 -4.45 10.84 -9.02
N PHE A 595 -4.35 11.49 -10.18
CA PHE A 595 -3.62 12.72 -10.39
C PHE A 595 -4.55 13.72 -11.10
N PHE A 596 -4.74 14.92 -10.55
CA PHE A 596 -5.49 15.97 -11.22
C PHE A 596 -4.55 16.87 -12.02
N ILE A 597 -4.81 17.02 -13.30
CA ILE A 597 -4.08 17.90 -14.21
C ILE A 597 -4.93 19.16 -14.40
N PRO A 598 -4.57 20.31 -13.81
CA PRO A 598 -5.27 21.56 -14.10
C PRO A 598 -5.05 21.96 -15.56
N HIS A 599 -6.11 22.40 -16.22
CA HIS A 599 -5.99 23.09 -17.51
C HIS A 599 -5.74 24.58 -17.22
N GLY A 600 -4.77 25.18 -17.90
CA GLY A 600 -4.56 26.62 -17.83
C GLY A 600 -5.76 27.38 -18.40
N ASN A 601 -6.20 28.42 -17.69
CA ASN A 601 -7.15 29.42 -18.18
C ASN A 601 -6.43 30.49 -19.02
#